data_AF-A0AAW6JW79-F1
#
_entry.id   AF-A0AAW6JW79-F1
#
_cell.length_a   1.000
_cell.length_b   1.000
_cell.length_c   1.000
_cell.angle_alpha   90.00
_cell.angle_beta   90.00
_cell.angle_gamma   90.00
#
_symmetry.space_group_name_H-M   'P 1'
#
loop_
_entity.id
_entity.type
_entity.pdbx_description
1 polymer ?
#
loop_
_entity_poly.entity_id
_entity_poly.type
_entity_poly.pdbx_seq_one_letter_code
_entity_poly.pdbx_strand_id
1 'polypeptide(L)'
;MGVQQVLLSPDNETKAVLEYVCQQSGKIYNSGVYFARQTFFKTGKLLTNKFDLIYEKSISKSLVAQSMPSVPMQQTLMSVAESFKSFKEL
;
A
#
# COMPACT_ATOMS: atom_id res chain seq x y z
N MET A 1 -7.95 11.08 -5.15
CA MET A 1 -6.76 10.98 -6.02
C MET A 1 -7.25 10.93 -7.46
N GLY A 2 -7.12 12.03 -8.21
CA GLY A 2 -7.30 11.99 -9.66
C GLY A 2 -5.98 11.59 -10.27
N VAL A 3 -5.85 10.35 -10.73
CA VAL A 3 -4.71 9.97 -11.58
C VAL A 3 -5.07 10.35 -13.01
N GLN A 4 -4.22 11.12 -13.65
CA GLN A 4 -4.32 11.33 -15.09
C GLN A 4 -4.19 9.98 -15.76
N GLN A 5 -5.25 9.54 -16.45
CA GLN A 5 -5.25 8.31 -17.24
C GLN A 5 -4.26 8.49 -18.40
N VAL A 6 -2.99 8.20 -18.15
CA VAL A 6 -2.02 8.05 -19.23
C VAL A 6 -2.34 6.71 -19.88
N LEU A 7 -2.87 6.74 -21.11
CA LEU A 7 -3.07 5.52 -21.88
C LEU A 7 -1.68 4.96 -22.23
N LEU A 8 -1.24 3.97 -21.46
CA LEU A 8 -0.01 3.25 -21.75
C LEU A 8 -0.26 2.35 -22.97
N SER A 9 0.70 2.31 -23.90
CA SER A 9 0.76 1.33 -24.99
C SER A 9 1.96 0.38 -24.82
N PRO A 10 2.01 -0.41 -23.72
CA PRO A 10 3.12 -1.31 -23.46
C PRO A 10 3.05 -2.53 -24.37
N ASP A 11 4.20 -3.16 -24.59
CA ASP A 11 4.27 -4.52 -25.13
C ASP A 11 3.69 -5.54 -24.12
N ASN A 12 3.51 -6.79 -24.57
CA ASN A 12 2.88 -7.84 -23.76
C ASN A 12 3.64 -8.15 -22.47
N GLU A 13 4.98 -8.10 -22.49
CA GLU A 13 5.81 -8.39 -21.32
C GLU A 13 5.69 -7.26 -20.29
N THR A 14 5.86 -6.02 -20.73
CA THR A 14 5.71 -4.84 -19.87
C THR A 14 4.31 -4.77 -19.28
N LYS A 15 3.27 -5.08 -20.07
CA LYS A 15 1.88 -5.12 -19.59
C LYS A 15 1.70 -6.15 -18.47
N ALA A 16 2.22 -7.37 -18.65
CA ALA A 16 2.10 -8.43 -17.66
C ALA A 16 2.80 -8.06 -16.33
N VAL A 17 3.98 -7.43 -16.39
CA VAL A 17 4.69 -6.93 -15.20
C VAL A 17 3.89 -5.85 -14.49
N LEU A 18 3.32 -4.89 -15.22
CA LEU A 18 2.49 -3.83 -14.65
C LEU A 18 1.25 -4.40 -13.97
N GLU A 19 0.53 -5.30 -14.63
CA GLU A 19 -0.65 -5.96 -14.07
C GLU A 19 -0.31 -6.71 -12.78
N TYR A 20 0.79 -7.47 -12.78
CA TYR A 20 1.25 -8.18 -11.60
C TYR A 20 1.58 -7.23 -10.44
N VAL A 21 2.37 -6.18 -10.68
CA VAL A 21 2.75 -5.20 -9.65
C VAL A 21 1.52 -4.48 -9.09
N CYS A 22 0.58 -4.08 -9.94
CA CYS A 22 -0.68 -3.45 -9.50
C CYS A 22 -1.54 -4.40 -8.65
N GLN A 23 -1.63 -5.69 -9.03
CA GLN A 23 -2.37 -6.68 -8.26
C GLN A 23 -1.73 -6.92 -6.88
N GLN A 24 -0.41 -7.05 -6.79
CA GLN A 24 0.25 -7.22 -5.49
C GLN A 24 0.16 -5.94 -4.65
N SER A 25 0.32 -4.77 -5.25
CA SER A 25 0.12 -3.48 -4.58
C SER A 25 -1.29 -3.37 -3.96
N GLY A 26 -2.34 -3.76 -4.71
CA GLY A 26 -3.71 -3.78 -4.18
C GLY A 26 -3.88 -4.68 -2.96
N LYS A 27 -3.27 -5.87 -2.96
CA LYS A 27 -3.30 -6.79 -1.81
C LYS A 27 -2.57 -6.21 -0.60
N ILE A 28 -1.39 -5.60 -0.80
CA ILE A 28 -0.62 -4.95 0.27
C ILE A 28 -1.38 -3.75 0.83
N TYR A 29 -1.98 -2.93 -0.03
CA TYR A 29 -2.82 -1.80 0.39
C TYR A 29 -3.95 -2.27 1.32
N ASN A 30 -4.70 -3.30 0.90
CA ASN A 30 -5.78 -3.87 1.69
C ASN A 30 -5.28 -4.43 3.03
N SER A 31 -4.12 -5.09 3.03
CA SER A 31 -3.51 -5.65 4.24
C SER A 31 -3.09 -4.53 5.22
N GLY A 32 -2.49 -3.46 4.71
CA GLY A 32 -2.11 -2.28 5.48
C GLY A 32 -3.32 -1.55 6.07
N VAL A 33 -4.38 -1.34 5.28
CA VAL A 33 -5.64 -0.74 5.74
C VAL A 33 -6.27 -1.59 6.85
N TYR A 34 -6.33 -2.91 6.65
CA TYR A 34 -6.88 -3.83 7.63
C TYR A 34 -6.11 -3.76 8.95
N PHE A 35 -4.79 -3.80 8.90
CA PHE A 35 -3.94 -3.68 10.09
C PHE A 35 -4.11 -2.33 10.80
N ALA A 36 -4.12 -1.23 10.05
CA ALA A 36 -4.30 0.11 10.62
C ALA A 36 -5.68 0.25 11.31
N ARG A 37 -6.76 -0.26 10.70
CA ARG A 37 -8.09 -0.30 11.33
C ARG A 37 -8.09 -1.15 12.58
N GLN A 38 -7.49 -2.34 12.52
CA GLN A 38 -7.44 -3.23 13.67
C GLN A 38 -6.71 -2.57 14.84
N THR A 39 -5.58 -1.90 14.58
CA THR A 39 -4.82 -1.15 15.57
C THR A 39 -5.67 -0.02 16.16
N PHE A 40 -6.37 0.74 15.33
CA PHE A 40 -7.25 1.82 15.79
C PHE A 40 -8.38 1.32 16.69
N PHE A 41 -9.14 0.31 16.25
CA PHE A 41 -10.25 -0.20 17.06
C PHE A 41 -9.81 -0.88 18.36
N LYS A 42 -8.63 -1.49 18.39
CA LYS A 42 -8.11 -2.16 19.59
C LYS A 42 -7.43 -1.20 20.57
N THR A 43 -6.81 -0.13 20.08
CA THR A 43 -5.90 0.70 20.91
C THR A 43 -6.28 2.18 20.95
N GLY A 44 -7.23 2.62 20.11
CA GLY A 44 -7.52 4.03 19.87
C GLY A 44 -6.44 4.77 19.08
N LYS A 45 -5.33 4.12 18.72
CA LYS A 45 -4.20 4.75 18.02
C LYS A 45 -4.38 4.67 16.51
N LEU A 46 -4.25 5.81 15.86
CA LEU A 46 -4.33 5.93 14.41
C LEU A 46 -2.91 6.00 13.83
N LEU A 47 -2.58 5.08 12.92
CA LEU A 47 -1.25 5.01 12.29
C LEU A 47 -1.15 6.06 11.19
N THR A 48 -0.55 7.20 11.49
CA THR A 48 -0.43 8.35 10.58
C THR A 48 1.00 8.63 10.13
N ASN A 49 2.00 7.99 10.74
CA ASN A 49 3.39 8.18 10.29
C ASN A 49 3.62 7.33 9.05
N LYS A 50 4.26 7.93 8.04
CA LYS A 50 4.55 7.29 6.74
C LYS A 50 5.27 5.95 6.89
N PHE A 51 6.05 5.78 7.95
CA PHE A 51 6.84 4.58 8.17
C PHE A 51 6.19 3.53 9.08
N ASP A 52 5.04 3.83 9.71
CA ASP A 52 4.37 2.92 10.67
C ASP A 52 4.15 1.53 10.05
N LEU A 53 3.61 1.49 8.83
CA LEU A 53 3.30 0.25 8.14
C LEU A 53 4.51 -0.39 7.45
N ILE A 54 5.54 0.38 7.10
CA ILE A 54 6.78 -0.15 6.49
C ILE A 54 7.55 -1.00 7.50
N TYR A 55 7.63 -0.54 8.75
CA TYR A 55 8.34 -1.27 9.80
C TYR A 55 7.50 -2.36 10.48
N GLU A 56 6.21 -2.43 10.17
CA GLU A 56 5.32 -3.48 10.64
C GLU A 56 5.61 -4.81 9.91
N LYS A 57 6.30 -5.72 10.59
CA LYS A 57 6.79 -6.98 10.02
C LYS A 57 5.66 -7.87 9.51
N SER A 58 4.49 -7.86 10.14
CA SER A 58 3.36 -8.67 9.70
C SER A 58 2.86 -8.30 8.29
N ILE A 59 3.14 -7.07 7.85
CA ILE A 59 2.79 -6.57 6.52
C ILE A 59 4.01 -6.58 5.59
N SER A 60 5.10 -5.93 5.99
CA SER A 60 6.27 -5.72 5.12
C SER A 60 7.10 -6.98 4.85
N LYS A 61 6.98 -8.01 5.69
CA LYS A 61 7.59 -9.33 5.46
C LYS A 61 6.60 -10.39 4.97
N SER A 62 5.37 -10.01 4.64
CA SER A 62 4.41 -10.95 4.04
C SER A 62 4.95 -11.50 2.71
N LEU A 63 4.51 -12.71 2.32
CA LEU A 63 4.88 -13.29 1.02
C LEU A 63 4.53 -12.37 -0.15
N VAL A 64 3.39 -11.67 -0.05
CA VAL A 64 2.95 -10.70 -1.05
C VAL A 64 3.92 -9.51 -1.13
N ALA A 65 4.35 -8.96 0.01
CA ALA A 65 5.33 -7.87 0.04
C ALA A 65 6.70 -8.28 -0.52
N GLN A 66 7.14 -9.51 -0.28
CA GLN A 66 8.38 -10.06 -0.83
C GLN A 66 8.29 -10.37 -2.33
N SER A 67 7.06 -10.51 -2.86
CA SER A 67 6.83 -10.88 -4.25
C SER A 67 6.92 -9.71 -5.25
N MET A 68 7.17 -8.49 -4.77
CA MET A 68 7.31 -7.28 -5.60
C MET A 68 8.50 -6.41 -5.17
N PRO A 69 9.00 -5.49 -6.03
CA PRO A 69 10.13 -4.64 -5.67
C PRO A 69 9.86 -3.77 -4.43
N SER A 70 10.91 -3.47 -3.68
CA SER A 70 10.80 -2.78 -2.37
C SER A 70 10.19 -1.38 -2.47
N VAL A 71 10.57 -0.60 -3.48
CA VAL A 71 10.11 0.78 -3.69
C VAL A 71 8.58 0.86 -3.86
N PRO A 72 7.94 0.17 -4.83
CA PRO A 72 6.50 0.24 -4.99
C PRO A 72 5.72 -0.34 -3.79
N MET A 73 6.29 -1.32 -3.08
CA MET A 73 5.70 -1.83 -1.84
C MET A 73 5.69 -0.74 -0.75
N GLN A 74 6.82 -0.07 -0.53
CA GLN A 74 6.94 1.02 0.44
C GLN A 74 6.01 2.18 0.09
N GLN A 75 5.94 2.57 -1.19
CA GLN A 75 5.03 3.63 -1.65
C GLN A 75 3.56 3.27 -1.42
N THR A 76 3.18 2.02 -1.66
CA THR A 76 1.83 1.52 -1.37
C THR A 76 1.49 1.68 0.12
N LEU A 77 2.41 1.29 1.02
CA LEU A 77 2.19 1.40 2.46
C LEU A 77 2.16 2.85 2.96
N MET A 78 3.01 3.72 2.40
CA MET A 78 2.96 5.16 2.70
C MET A 78 1.62 5.78 2.30
N SER A 79 1.07 5.38 1.15
CA SER A 79 -0.24 5.88 0.69
C SER A 79 -1.39 5.52 1.65
N VAL A 80 -1.30 4.35 2.32
CA VAL A 80 -2.23 3.98 3.39
C VAL A 80 -2.08 4.94 4.56
N ALA A 81 -0.87 5.12 5.10
CA ALA A 81 -0.63 6.03 6.22
C ALA A 81 -1.09 7.47 5.93
N GLU A 82 -0.88 7.96 4.70
CA GLU A 82 -1.36 9.27 4.25
C GLU A 82 -2.89 9.35 4.19
N SER A 83 -3.56 8.29 3.72
CA SER A 83 -5.03 8.23 3.72
C SER A 83 -5.62 8.30 5.13
N PHE A 84 -4.98 7.62 6.10
CA PHE A 84 -5.36 7.68 7.51
C PHE A 84 -5.06 9.05 8.14
N LYS A 85 -3.92 9.66 7.81
CA LYS A 85 -3.61 11.03 8.23
C LYS A 85 -4.68 12.00 7.74
N SER A 86 -5.06 11.93 6.47
CA SER A 86 -6.12 12.76 5.89
C SER A 86 -7.47 12.52 6.59
N PHE A 87 -7.82 11.27 6.92
CA PHE A 87 -9.04 10.97 7.67
C PHE A 87 -9.06 11.61 9.07
N LYS A 88 -7.91 11.72 9.75
CA LYS A 88 -7.80 12.38 11.06
C LYS A 88 -7.98 13.90 10.99
N GLU A 89 -7.69 14.50 9.84
CA GLU A 89 -7.77 15.95 9.61
C GLU A 89 -9.16 16.41 9.14
N LEU A 90 -10.08 15.47 8.85
CA LEU A 90 -11.51 15.71 8.58
C LEU A 90 -12.31 15.87 9.87
#